data_AF-A0A0A6ZQZ3-F1
#
_entry.id   AF-A0A0A6ZQZ3-F1
#
_cell.length_a   1.000
_cell.length_b   1.000
_cell.length_c   1.000
_cell.angle_alpha   90.00
_cell.angle_beta   90.00
_cell.angle_gamma   90.00
#
_symmetry.space_group_name_H-M   'P 1'
#
loop_
_entity.id
_entity.type
_entity.pdbx_description
1 polymer ?
#
loop_
_entity_poly.entity_id
_entity_poly.type
_entity_poly.pdbx_seq_one_letter_code
_entity_poly.pdbx_strand_id
1 'polypeptide(L)'
;MKIKGISKAVLLLALLTSTSFAAGKNVNVEFRKGHSSAQYSGEIKGYDYDTYTFYAKKGQKVHVSISNEGADTYLFGPGIDDSVDLSRYSPELDSHGQYSLPASGKYELRVLQTRNDDLCGGLIDFSTPLTIHTKITIITT
;
A
#
# COMPACT_ATOMS: atom_id res chain seq x y z
N MET A 1 34.68 -15.36 58.91
CA MET A 1 34.39 -14.46 57.77
C MET A 1 33.13 -14.97 57.08
N LYS A 2 32.03 -14.19 57.10
CA LYS A 2 30.71 -14.55 56.54
C LYS A 2 30.65 -14.16 55.06
N ILE A 3 30.16 -15.05 54.19
CA ILE A 3 29.79 -14.69 52.81
C ILE A 3 28.31 -15.06 52.62
N LYS A 4 27.53 -14.02 52.26
CA LYS A 4 26.07 -13.96 52.21
C LYS A 4 25.54 -14.45 50.85
N GLY A 5 24.37 -15.11 50.90
CA GLY A 5 23.22 -14.98 50.01
C GLY A 5 23.45 -14.99 48.49
N ILE A 6 23.11 -16.11 47.84
CA ILE A 6 22.95 -16.19 46.39
C ILE A 6 21.49 -15.91 46.06
N SER A 7 21.19 -14.65 45.69
CA SER A 7 19.88 -14.27 45.14
C SER A 7 19.68 -14.93 43.78
N LYS A 8 18.66 -15.77 43.66
CA LYS A 8 18.16 -16.29 42.39
C LYS A 8 17.37 -15.18 41.69
N ALA A 9 18.02 -14.45 40.78
CA ALA A 9 17.32 -13.56 39.87
C ALA A 9 16.72 -14.40 38.72
N VAL A 10 15.40 -14.58 38.73
CA VAL A 10 14.66 -15.13 37.58
C VAL A 10 14.47 -13.98 36.60
N LEU A 11 15.25 -13.99 35.52
CA LEU A 11 15.11 -13.04 34.41
C LEU A 11 14.01 -13.56 33.48
N LEU A 12 12.76 -13.12 33.66
CA LEU A 12 11.69 -13.31 32.69
C LEU A 12 11.94 -12.37 31.50
N LEU A 13 12.49 -12.92 30.41
CA LEU A 13 12.64 -12.23 29.14
C LEU A 13 11.30 -12.29 28.39
N ALA A 14 10.46 -11.26 28.52
CA ALA A 14 9.28 -11.10 27.69
C ALA A 14 9.74 -10.82 26.24
N LEU A 15 9.53 -11.77 25.33
CA LEU A 15 9.70 -11.55 23.90
C LEU A 15 8.63 -10.56 23.43
N LEU A 16 8.98 -9.27 23.43
CA LEU A 16 8.29 -8.26 22.64
C LEU A 16 8.58 -8.57 21.17
N THR A 17 7.72 -9.36 20.52
CA THR A 17 7.70 -9.46 19.07
C THR A 17 7.29 -8.10 18.51
N SER A 18 8.29 -7.28 18.18
CA SER A 18 8.07 -6.05 17.42
C SER A 18 7.54 -6.45 16.04
N THR A 19 6.22 -6.41 15.87
CA THR A 19 5.61 -6.43 14.54
C THR A 19 6.05 -5.14 13.85
N SER A 20 7.08 -5.24 13.01
CA SER A 20 7.50 -4.14 12.16
C SER A 20 6.36 -3.87 11.17
N PHE A 21 5.59 -2.81 11.39
CA PHE A 21 4.69 -2.30 10.36
C PHE A 21 5.56 -1.70 9.24
N ALA A 22 5.15 -1.88 7.99
CA ALA A 22 5.76 -1.14 6.89
C ALA A 22 5.61 0.36 7.17
N ALA A 23 6.70 1.13 7.01
CA ALA A 23 6.81 2.50 7.51
C ALA A 23 6.28 3.57 6.53
N GLY A 24 5.42 3.19 5.58
CA GLY A 24 4.86 4.14 4.61
C GLY A 24 3.67 4.95 5.15
N LYS A 25 3.26 5.97 4.39
CA LYS A 25 2.25 6.92 4.84
C LYS A 25 0.85 6.31 4.81
N ASN A 26 -0.03 6.80 5.67
CA ASN A 26 -1.44 6.42 5.69
C ASN A 26 -2.29 7.67 5.44
N VAL A 27 -3.02 7.71 4.32
CA VAL A 27 -3.77 8.88 3.86
C VAL A 27 -5.23 8.52 3.71
N ASN A 28 -6.11 9.28 4.35
CA ASN A 28 -7.52 9.27 4.01
C ASN A 28 -7.73 10.13 2.76
N VAL A 29 -8.24 9.51 1.71
CA VAL A 29 -8.46 10.20 0.44
C VAL A 29 -9.65 11.13 0.56
N GLU A 30 -9.43 12.39 0.20
CA GLU A 30 -10.46 13.42 0.22
C GLU A 30 -10.60 14.03 -1.17
N PHE A 31 -11.82 13.97 -1.71
CA PHE A 31 -12.16 14.60 -2.97
C PHE A 31 -12.67 16.01 -2.70
N ARG A 32 -12.11 17.00 -3.42
CA ARG A 32 -12.65 18.36 -3.40
C ARG A 32 -14.12 18.33 -3.87
N LYS A 33 -14.97 19.18 -3.29
CA LYS A 33 -16.38 19.27 -3.68
C LYS A 33 -16.53 19.45 -5.19
N GLY A 34 -17.31 18.57 -5.84
CA GLY A 34 -17.52 18.57 -7.28
C GLY A 34 -16.44 17.86 -8.10
N HIS A 35 -15.40 17.30 -7.48
CA HIS A 35 -14.36 16.52 -8.13
C HIS A 35 -14.47 15.03 -7.79
N SER A 36 -14.05 14.18 -8.72
CA SER A 36 -13.99 12.72 -8.58
C SER A 36 -12.56 12.18 -8.44
N SER A 37 -11.55 13.06 -8.40
CA SER A 37 -10.15 12.66 -8.32
C SER A 37 -9.37 13.42 -7.26
N ALA A 38 -8.41 12.76 -6.65
CA ALA A 38 -7.43 13.34 -5.73
C ALA A 38 -6.01 12.94 -6.15
N GLN A 39 -5.04 13.81 -5.86
CA GLN A 39 -3.64 13.64 -6.25
C GLN A 39 -2.75 13.74 -5.02
N TYR A 40 -1.75 12.86 -4.96
CA TYR A 40 -0.82 12.76 -3.86
C TYR A 40 0.60 12.56 -4.38
N SER A 41 1.57 13.04 -3.63
CA SER A 41 2.99 12.79 -3.87
C SER A 41 3.55 12.01 -2.69
N GLY A 42 4.56 11.19 -2.94
CA GLY A 42 5.21 10.39 -1.90
C GLY A 42 6.57 9.89 -2.33
N GLU A 43 7.20 9.23 -1.37
CA GLU A 43 8.44 8.52 -1.56
C GLU A 43 8.30 7.19 -0.83
N ILE A 44 8.50 6.10 -1.55
CA ILE A 44 8.45 4.74 -1.01
C ILE A 44 9.83 4.11 -1.16
N LYS A 45 10.27 3.36 -0.17
CA LYS A 45 11.60 2.75 -0.15
C LYS A 45 11.52 1.33 0.37
N GLY A 46 12.13 0.41 -0.36
CA GLY A 46 12.17 -0.98 0.01
C GLY A 46 10.78 -1.55 0.27
N TYR A 47 10.60 -2.18 1.44
CA TYR A 47 9.36 -2.85 1.82
C TYR A 47 8.26 -1.91 2.32
N ASP A 48 8.54 -0.61 2.39
CA ASP A 48 7.55 0.37 2.77
C ASP A 48 6.51 0.55 1.67
N TYR A 49 5.28 0.81 2.08
CA TYR A 49 4.19 1.08 1.16
C TYR A 49 3.30 2.19 1.69
N ASP A 50 2.90 3.08 0.78
CA ASP A 50 1.92 4.11 1.07
C ASP A 50 0.51 3.53 0.97
N THR A 51 -0.35 3.79 1.95
CA THR A 51 -1.75 3.35 1.99
C THR A 51 -2.68 4.54 1.82
N TYR A 52 -3.58 4.45 0.85
CA TYR A 52 -4.62 5.44 0.57
C TYR A 52 -6.00 4.83 0.79
N THR A 53 -6.71 5.33 1.79
CA THR A 53 -8.00 4.80 2.21
C THR A 53 -9.13 5.67 1.67
N PHE A 54 -10.12 5.07 1.00
CA PHE A 54 -11.30 5.79 0.51
C PHE A 54 -12.58 4.98 0.68
N TYR A 55 -13.71 5.68 0.74
CA TYR A 55 -15.03 5.04 0.71
C TYR A 55 -15.63 5.14 -0.68
N ALA A 56 -16.21 4.04 -1.14
CA ALA A 56 -16.89 3.97 -2.42
C ALA A 56 -18.09 3.02 -2.37
N LYS A 57 -18.96 3.13 -3.38
CA LYS A 57 -20.15 2.32 -3.55
C LYS A 57 -19.90 1.21 -4.56
N LYS A 58 -20.59 0.08 -4.39
CA LYS A 58 -20.65 -0.99 -5.36
C LYS A 58 -20.97 -0.45 -6.76
N GLY A 59 -20.23 -0.92 -7.76
CA GLY A 59 -20.41 -0.55 -9.17
C GLY A 59 -19.72 0.73 -9.60
N GLN A 60 -19.27 1.60 -8.65
CA GLN A 60 -18.37 2.69 -9.03
C GLN A 60 -17.06 2.12 -9.56
N LYS A 61 -16.44 2.86 -10.48
CA LYS A 61 -15.18 2.46 -11.08
C LYS A 61 -14.01 3.24 -10.50
N VAL A 62 -12.92 2.55 -10.16
CA VAL A 62 -11.68 3.17 -9.72
C VAL A 62 -10.66 3.15 -10.86
N HIS A 63 -9.97 4.28 -11.04
CA HIS A 63 -8.80 4.39 -11.89
C HIS A 63 -7.64 4.98 -11.09
N VAL A 64 -6.48 4.34 -11.20
CA VAL A 64 -5.25 4.79 -10.54
C VAL A 64 -4.21 5.10 -11.61
N SER A 65 -3.64 6.29 -11.53
CA SER A 65 -2.47 6.66 -12.34
C SER A 65 -1.28 6.88 -11.41
N ILE A 66 -0.15 6.25 -11.73
CA ILE A 66 1.12 6.39 -11.02
C ILE A 66 2.17 6.95 -11.98
N SER A 67 3.00 7.89 -11.52
CA SER A 67 4.03 8.51 -12.36
C SER A 67 5.27 7.66 -12.57
N ASN A 68 5.45 6.59 -11.80
CA ASN A 68 6.67 5.80 -11.76
C ASN A 68 6.35 4.33 -12.05
N GLU A 69 6.95 3.77 -13.10
CA GLU A 69 6.70 2.38 -13.54
C GLU A 69 7.36 1.34 -12.63
N GLY A 70 8.27 1.74 -11.72
CA GLY A 70 8.82 0.86 -10.68
C GLY A 70 7.94 0.75 -9.43
N ALA A 71 6.70 1.23 -9.49
CA ALA A 71 5.73 1.13 -8.42
C ALA A 71 4.49 0.35 -8.86
N ASP A 72 4.10 -0.61 -8.05
CA ASP A 72 2.87 -1.37 -8.23
C ASP A 72 1.75 -0.78 -7.37
N THR A 73 0.51 -1.00 -7.81
CA THR A 73 -0.68 -0.52 -7.12
C THR A 73 -1.66 -1.66 -6.86
N TYR A 74 -1.91 -1.98 -5.59
CA TYR A 74 -2.81 -3.06 -5.19
C TYR A 74 -3.99 -2.55 -4.37
N LEU A 75 -5.19 -2.99 -4.72
CA LEU A 75 -6.43 -2.62 -4.05
C LEU A 75 -6.92 -3.75 -3.13
N PHE A 76 -7.26 -3.36 -1.91
CA PHE A 76 -7.88 -4.20 -0.89
C PHE A 76 -9.23 -3.61 -0.49
N GLY A 77 -10.18 -4.44 -0.08
CA GLY A 77 -11.45 -3.95 0.43
C GLY A 77 -12.57 -4.99 0.38
N PRO A 78 -13.82 -4.57 0.66
CA PRO A 78 -14.95 -5.47 0.71
C PRO A 78 -15.22 -6.10 -0.66
N GLY A 79 -15.44 -7.42 -0.66
CA GLY A 79 -15.68 -8.20 -1.87
C GLY A 79 -14.42 -8.51 -2.70
N ILE A 80 -13.23 -8.24 -2.16
CA ILE A 80 -11.94 -8.66 -2.72
C ILE A 80 -11.33 -9.66 -1.73
N ASP A 81 -11.02 -10.88 -2.17
CA ASP A 81 -10.56 -11.97 -1.29
C ASP A 81 -9.11 -11.78 -0.82
N ASP A 82 -8.23 -11.33 -1.72
CA ASP A 82 -6.82 -11.07 -1.41
C ASP A 82 -6.43 -9.64 -1.81
N SER A 83 -6.18 -9.39 -3.09
CA SER A 83 -5.98 -8.05 -3.64
C SER A 83 -6.31 -8.01 -5.13
N VAL A 84 -6.46 -6.81 -5.68
CA VAL A 84 -6.61 -6.58 -7.11
C VAL A 84 -5.45 -5.69 -7.58
N ASP A 85 -4.68 -6.15 -8.56
CA ASP A 85 -3.68 -5.33 -9.21
C ASP A 85 -4.37 -4.24 -10.05
N LEU A 86 -4.05 -2.98 -9.79
CA LEU A 86 -4.55 -1.81 -10.54
C LEU A 86 -3.46 -1.16 -11.40
N SER A 87 -2.31 -1.81 -11.54
CA SER A 87 -1.22 -1.36 -12.39
C SER A 87 -1.66 -1.39 -13.85
N ARG A 88 -1.01 -0.57 -14.70
CA ARG A 88 -1.41 -0.31 -16.10
C ARG A 88 -1.78 -1.56 -16.90
N TYR A 89 -1.06 -2.67 -16.70
CA TYR A 89 -1.17 -3.89 -17.51
C TYR A 89 -1.98 -4.99 -16.83
N SER A 90 -2.65 -4.68 -15.71
CA SER A 90 -3.45 -5.67 -14.99
C SER A 90 -4.62 -6.17 -15.86
N PRO A 91 -4.85 -7.50 -15.91
CA PRO A 91 -5.98 -8.09 -16.62
C PRO A 91 -7.33 -7.82 -15.94
N GLU A 92 -7.32 -7.32 -14.70
CA GLU A 92 -8.52 -6.98 -13.92
C GLU A 92 -9.16 -5.66 -14.38
N LEU A 93 -8.44 -4.86 -15.18
CA LEU A 93 -8.89 -3.57 -15.67
C LEU A 93 -9.69 -3.72 -16.98
N ASP A 94 -10.71 -2.89 -17.14
CA ASP A 94 -11.41 -2.76 -18.42
C ASP A 94 -10.57 -2.02 -19.48
N SER A 95 -11.13 -1.85 -20.69
CA SER A 95 -10.47 -1.17 -21.81
C SER A 95 -10.10 0.30 -21.55
N HIS A 96 -10.57 0.90 -20.46
CA HIS A 96 -10.23 2.25 -20.03
C HIS A 96 -9.28 2.26 -18.83
N GLY A 97 -8.72 1.10 -18.45
CA GLY A 97 -7.86 0.97 -17.28
C GLY A 97 -8.63 1.13 -15.96
N GLN A 98 -9.91 0.77 -15.93
CA GLN A 98 -10.78 0.97 -14.76
C GLN A 98 -11.20 -0.36 -14.15
N TYR A 99 -11.25 -0.40 -12.83
CA TYR A 99 -11.76 -1.55 -12.08
C TYR A 99 -13.13 -1.24 -11.47
N SER A 100 -14.10 -2.14 -11.61
CA SER A 100 -15.44 -1.98 -11.06
C SER A 100 -15.51 -2.52 -9.64
N LEU A 101 -15.83 -1.67 -8.67
CA LEU A 101 -15.81 -2.05 -7.26
C LEU A 101 -16.93 -3.05 -6.92
N PRO A 102 -16.61 -4.22 -6.32
CA PRO A 102 -17.57 -5.30 -6.15
C PRO A 102 -18.57 -5.06 -5.01
N ALA A 103 -18.25 -4.18 -4.07
CA ALA A 103 -19.07 -3.89 -2.91
C ALA A 103 -19.01 -2.39 -2.51
N SER A 104 -19.90 -1.99 -1.60
CA SER A 104 -19.84 -0.69 -0.97
C SER A 104 -19.02 -0.80 0.32
N GLY A 105 -18.14 0.15 0.58
CA GLY A 105 -17.42 0.24 1.84
C GLY A 105 -16.07 0.93 1.72
N LYS A 106 -15.20 0.63 2.69
CA LYS A 106 -13.86 1.19 2.81
C LYS A 106 -12.86 0.35 2.02
N TYR A 107 -12.13 0.99 1.12
CA TYR A 107 -11.07 0.40 0.31
C TYR A 107 -9.72 0.96 0.72
N GLU A 108 -8.66 0.18 0.53
CA GLU A 108 -7.27 0.54 0.76
C GLU A 108 -6.48 0.30 -0.53
N LEU A 109 -5.92 1.37 -1.09
CA LEU A 109 -4.97 1.29 -2.19
C LEU A 109 -3.56 1.34 -1.59
N ARG A 110 -2.75 0.31 -1.85
CA ARG A 110 -1.34 0.28 -1.46
C ARG A 110 -0.47 0.54 -2.68
N VAL A 111 0.51 1.42 -2.50
CA VAL A 111 1.53 1.72 -3.48
C VAL A 111 2.88 1.30 -2.91
N LEU A 112 3.54 0.38 -3.60
CA LEU A 112 4.79 -0.24 -3.17
C LEU A 112 5.76 -0.36 -4.36
N GLN A 113 7.04 -0.51 -4.07
CA GLN A 113 8.04 -0.73 -5.10
C GLN A 113 7.84 -2.11 -5.72
N THR A 114 7.87 -2.19 -7.05
CA THR A 114 7.84 -3.45 -7.78
C THR A 114 9.05 -4.30 -7.39
N ARG A 115 8.82 -5.56 -7.05
CA ARG A 115 9.90 -6.54 -6.87
C ARG A 115 10.32 -7.05 -8.24
N ASN A 116 11.47 -6.59 -8.73
CA ASN A 116 12.10 -7.21 -9.88
C ASN A 116 13.10 -8.28 -9.39
N ASP A 117 12.67 -9.54 -9.37
CA ASP A 117 13.58 -10.67 -9.18
C ASP A 117 14.35 -11.02 -10.48
N ASP A 118 13.88 -10.51 -11.64
CA ASP A 118 14.32 -10.92 -12.98
C ASP A 118 15.11 -9.86 -13.79
N LEU A 119 15.51 -8.71 -13.22
CA LEU A 119 16.29 -7.72 -13.97
C LEU A 119 17.77 -8.11 -14.05
N CYS A 120 18.10 -8.97 -15.02
CA CYS A 120 19.46 -9.22 -15.49
C CYS A 120 20.04 -7.92 -16.10
N GLY A 121 20.54 -7.00 -15.28
CA GLY A 121 21.35 -5.85 -15.72
C GLY A 121 21.00 -4.47 -15.14
N GLY A 122 19.96 -4.33 -14.31
CA GLY A 122 19.67 -3.07 -13.64
C GLY A 122 19.02 -3.33 -12.29
N LEU A 123 19.82 -3.28 -11.23
CA LEU A 123 19.27 -3.27 -9.89
C LEU A 123 18.43 -2.00 -9.77
N ILE A 124 17.10 -2.10 -9.79
CA ILE A 124 16.32 -1.13 -9.00
C ILE A 124 16.79 -1.43 -7.58
N ASP A 125 17.73 -0.63 -7.13
CA ASP A 125 18.26 -0.77 -5.79
C ASP A 125 17.09 -0.52 -4.85
N PHE A 126 16.62 -1.58 -4.21
CA PHE A 126 15.55 -1.57 -3.21
C PHE A 126 15.91 -0.67 -2.01
N SER A 127 17.18 -0.24 -1.92
CA SER A 127 17.66 0.77 -0.98
C SER A 127 17.43 2.21 -1.47
N THR A 128 17.18 2.44 -2.75
CA THR A 128 16.87 3.78 -3.28
C THR A 128 15.40 4.12 -3.10
N PRO A 129 15.10 5.31 -2.58
CA PRO A 129 13.73 5.77 -2.53
C PRO A 129 13.17 6.05 -3.93
N LEU A 130 11.90 5.71 -4.13
CA LEU A 130 11.17 5.93 -5.36
C LEU A 130 10.15 7.05 -5.16
N THR A 131 10.37 8.17 -5.83
CA THR A 131 9.38 9.25 -5.87
C THR A 131 8.19 8.85 -6.73
N ILE A 132 7.00 9.03 -6.18
CA ILE A 132 5.72 8.69 -6.81
C ILE A 132 4.75 9.86 -6.76
N HIS A 133 4.00 10.05 -7.86
CA HIS A 133 2.79 10.86 -7.89
C HIS A 133 1.62 9.95 -8.22
N THR A 134 0.68 9.83 -7.29
CA THR A 134 -0.48 8.96 -7.38
C THR A 134 -1.73 9.81 -7.59
N LYS A 135 -2.51 9.50 -8.63
CA LYS A 135 -3.85 10.06 -8.83
C LYS A 135 -4.89 8.96 -8.70
N ILE A 136 -5.83 9.13 -7.79
CA ILE A 136 -6.95 8.22 -7.57
C ILE A 136 -8.20 8.90 -8.11
N THR A 137 -8.94 8.21 -8.98
CA THR A 137 -10.19 8.71 -9.57
C THR A 137 -11.32 7.71 -9.33
N ILE A 138 -12.44 8.18 -8.78
CA ILE A 138 -13.67 7.39 -8.59
C ILE A 138 -14.74 7.87 -9.56
N ILE A 139 -15.03 7.04 -10.55
CA ILE A 139 -15.98 7.32 -11.61
C ILE A 139 -17.34 6.77 -11.18
N THR A 140 -18.33 7.65 -11.21
CA THR A 140 -19.73 7.26 -10.97
C THR A 140 -20.35 6.93 -12.32
N THR A 141 -20.79 5.70 -12.50
CA THR A 141 -21.56 5.24 -13.66
C THR A 141 -23.02 5.63 -13.55
#